data_AF-X1ATR2-F1
#
_entry.id   AF-X1ATR2-F1
#
_cell.length_a   1.000
_cell.length_b   1.000
_cell.length_c   1.000
_cell.angle_alpha   90.00
_cell.angle_beta   90.00
_cell.angle_gamma   90.00
#
_symmetry.space_group_name_H-M   'P 1'
#
loop_
_entity.id
_entity.type
_entity.pdbx_description
1 polymer ?
#
loop_
_entity_poly.entity_id
_entity_poly.type
_entity_poly.pdbx_seq_one_letter_code
_entity_poly.pdbx_strand_id
1 'polypeptide(L)'
;MYKYLFGPVPSRRLGMSLGIDLVPHKVCSLNCIYCECGSTTNLTIERKEYVPYNEVIQELKRFLSDNPALDYITFSGSGEPTLNSCIGDILKYIKQNYPDIPVAVLTNGTLLNDKQVRWEILDADLVLPSLDVASDLSFRKINRPFNSLNIEDYINGLCEFRKEYQGKIWLEVLIIPGYNNSKEDLKLLKEVFNKIKPDSIQLNTLDRPGVIPGLKAAGKEELEQIADFWGLANIE
;
A
#
# COMPACT_ATOMS: atom_id res chain seq x y z
N MET A 1 2.36 -25.98 -6.57
CA MET A 1 2.09 -24.93 -5.57
C MET A 1 2.98 -23.74 -5.89
N TYR A 2 2.47 -22.53 -5.78
CA TYR A 2 3.24 -21.29 -5.92
C TYR A 2 3.65 -20.81 -4.53
N LYS A 3 4.87 -20.30 -4.39
CA LYS A 3 5.45 -19.84 -3.13
C LYS A 3 5.33 -18.33 -2.98
N TYR A 4 5.44 -17.59 -4.10
CA TYR A 4 5.43 -16.13 -4.11
C TYR A 4 4.22 -15.56 -4.84
N LEU A 5 3.51 -16.39 -5.61
CA LEU A 5 2.22 -16.01 -6.19
C LEU A 5 1.06 -16.51 -5.32
N PHE A 6 0.03 -15.68 -5.21
CA PHE A 6 -1.24 -16.07 -4.60
C PHE A 6 -2.43 -15.55 -5.42
N GLY A 7 -3.52 -16.31 -5.40
CA GLY A 7 -4.69 -16.04 -6.21
C GLY A 7 -4.74 -16.84 -7.52
N PRO A 8 -5.50 -16.36 -8.51
CA PRO A 8 -6.09 -15.03 -8.58
C PRO A 8 -7.24 -14.88 -7.58
N VAL A 9 -7.37 -13.71 -6.96
CA VAL A 9 -8.40 -13.42 -5.95
C VAL A 9 -9.37 -12.35 -6.46
N PRO A 10 -10.67 -12.45 -6.15
CA PRO A 10 -11.62 -11.38 -6.42
C PRO A 10 -11.34 -10.22 -5.46
N SER A 11 -10.66 -9.20 -5.96
CA SER A 11 -10.43 -7.93 -5.25
C SER A 11 -11.68 -7.07 -5.32
N ARG A 12 -12.03 -6.44 -4.19
CA ARG A 12 -13.13 -5.46 -4.13
C ARG A 12 -12.91 -4.27 -5.08
N ARG A 13 -11.65 -3.97 -5.42
CA ARG A 13 -11.23 -2.74 -6.14
C ARG A 13 -10.55 -3.00 -7.48
N LEU A 14 -9.91 -4.16 -7.64
CA LEU A 14 -9.04 -4.49 -8.78
C LEU A 14 -9.56 -5.65 -9.63
N GLY A 15 -10.82 -6.06 -9.45
CA GLY A 15 -11.37 -7.24 -10.15
C GLY A 15 -10.62 -8.53 -9.79
N MET A 16 -10.46 -9.44 -10.74
CA MET A 16 -9.67 -10.66 -10.57
C MET A 16 -8.17 -10.35 -10.65
N SER A 17 -7.48 -10.42 -9.52
CA SER A 17 -6.07 -10.03 -9.45
C SER A 17 -5.16 -11.16 -8.97
N LEU A 18 -4.00 -11.30 -9.62
CA LEU A 18 -2.90 -12.16 -9.19
C LEU A 18 -1.95 -11.38 -8.28
N GLY A 19 -1.77 -11.84 -7.05
CA GLY A 19 -0.84 -11.23 -6.11
C GLY A 19 0.57 -11.82 -6.20
N ILE A 20 1.58 -10.96 -6.02
CA ILE A 20 2.99 -11.32 -5.92
C ILE A 20 3.51 -10.84 -4.57
N ASP A 21 3.82 -11.78 -3.68
CA ASP A 21 4.43 -11.50 -2.39
C ASP A 21 5.95 -11.42 -2.50
N LEU A 22 6.49 -10.21 -2.33
CA LEU A 22 7.90 -9.91 -2.55
C LEU A 22 8.74 -9.97 -1.27
N VAL A 23 8.14 -10.24 -0.11
CA VAL A 23 8.86 -10.30 1.16
C VAL A 23 8.38 -11.46 2.03
N PRO A 24 9.21 -11.98 2.94
CA PRO A 24 8.75 -12.91 3.96
C PRO A 24 7.64 -12.31 4.82
N HIS A 25 6.81 -13.19 5.37
CA HIS A 25 5.68 -12.82 6.22
C HIS A 25 6.06 -11.79 7.28
N LYS A 26 5.45 -10.61 7.16
CA LYS A 26 5.54 -9.49 8.09
C LYS A 26 6.93 -8.87 8.23
N VAL A 27 7.72 -8.91 7.15
CA VAL A 27 8.83 -7.98 6.92
C VAL A 27 8.25 -6.65 6.42
N CYS A 28 8.35 -5.60 7.22
CA CYS A 28 7.70 -4.32 6.90
C CYS A 28 8.43 -3.16 7.61
N SER A 29 8.28 -1.95 7.10
CA SER A 29 8.77 -0.72 7.74
C SER A 29 7.82 -0.17 8.80
N LEU A 30 6.62 -0.75 8.92
CA LEU A 30 5.58 -0.41 9.88
C LEU A 30 5.17 -1.64 10.71
N ASN A 31 4.65 -1.40 11.91
CA ASN A 31 3.99 -2.40 12.76
C ASN A 31 2.57 -1.97 13.12
N CYS A 32 1.76 -1.70 12.08
CA CYS A 32 0.42 -1.15 12.22
C CYS A 32 -0.46 -1.99 13.15
N ILE A 33 -1.15 -1.34 14.08
CA ILE A 33 -2.04 -1.99 15.06
C ILE A 33 -3.23 -2.71 14.42
N TYR A 34 -3.54 -2.39 13.17
CA TYR A 34 -4.70 -2.88 12.43
C TYR A 34 -4.34 -3.92 11.35
N CYS A 35 -3.05 -4.22 11.13
CA CYS A 35 -2.64 -5.02 9.97
C CYS A 35 -3.26 -6.43 9.99
N GLU A 36 -3.99 -6.79 8.93
CA GLU A 36 -4.64 -8.11 8.81
C GLU A 36 -3.65 -9.27 8.72
N CYS A 37 -2.41 -9.02 8.30
CA CYS A 37 -1.33 -10.00 8.27
C CYS A 37 -0.69 -10.22 9.67
N GLY A 38 -1.17 -9.51 10.70
CA GLY A 38 -0.67 -9.64 12.07
C GLY A 38 0.51 -8.71 12.41
N SER A 39 1.13 -8.98 13.56
CA SER A 39 2.30 -8.23 14.07
C SER A 39 3.50 -8.36 13.15
N THR A 40 4.27 -7.28 13.00
CA THR A 40 5.52 -7.26 12.24
C THR A 40 6.55 -8.18 12.89
N THR A 41 7.09 -9.12 12.13
CA THR A 41 8.11 -10.10 12.56
C THR A 41 9.51 -9.55 12.38
N ASN A 42 9.70 -8.68 11.39
CA ASN A 42 10.93 -7.95 11.13
C ASN A 42 10.61 -6.50 10.74
N LEU A 43 10.78 -5.59 11.69
CA LEU A 43 10.58 -4.15 11.48
C LEU A 43 11.87 -3.55 10.92
N THR A 44 11.88 -3.15 9.65
CA THR A 44 13.10 -2.74 8.95
C THR A 44 12.83 -1.78 7.79
N ILE A 45 13.84 -1.00 7.43
CA ILE A 45 13.91 -0.21 6.20
C ILE A 45 15.01 -0.72 5.24
N GLU A 46 15.71 -1.79 5.63
CA GLU A 46 16.77 -2.39 4.81
C GLU A 46 16.15 -3.00 3.55
N ARG A 47 16.57 -2.50 2.39
CA ARG A 47 16.18 -3.06 1.10
C ARG A 47 17.16 -4.14 0.68
N LYS A 48 16.65 -5.29 0.26
CA LYS A 48 17.43 -6.40 -0.32
C LYS A 48 16.54 -7.34 -1.10
N GLU A 49 17.15 -8.31 -1.77
CA GLU A 49 16.42 -9.37 -2.47
C GLU A 49 15.84 -10.36 -1.44
N TYR A 50 14.74 -9.96 -0.81
CA TYR A 50 14.01 -10.77 0.17
C TYR A 50 13.40 -12.04 -0.44
N VAL A 51 12.97 -11.91 -1.69
CA VAL A 51 12.47 -12.98 -2.54
C VAL A 51 13.26 -12.92 -3.85
N PRO A 52 13.87 -14.03 -4.31
CA PRO A 52 14.72 -14.03 -5.49
C PRO A 52 13.96 -13.69 -6.78
N TYR A 53 14.50 -12.76 -7.58
CA TYR A 53 13.94 -12.36 -8.87
C TYR A 53 13.61 -13.56 -9.76
N ASN A 54 14.57 -14.47 -9.93
CA ASN A 54 14.44 -15.61 -10.82
C ASN A 54 13.30 -16.56 -10.41
N GLU A 55 13.06 -16.73 -9.10
CA GLU A 55 11.99 -17.58 -8.61
C GLU A 55 10.61 -16.96 -8.91
N VAL A 56 10.46 -15.65 -8.73
CA VAL A 56 9.22 -14.94 -9.07
C VAL A 56 8.93 -15.02 -10.56
N ILE A 57 9.93 -14.77 -11.42
CA ILE A 57 9.76 -14.84 -12.88
C ILE A 57 9.41 -16.26 -13.33
N GLN A 58 10.03 -17.28 -12.75
CA GLN A 58 9.70 -18.67 -13.07
C GLN A 58 8.25 -19.00 -12.70
N GLU A 59 7.79 -18.56 -11.53
CA GLU A 59 6.39 -18.73 -11.12
C GLU A 59 5.42 -17.97 -12.02
N LEU A 60 5.73 -16.73 -12.40
CA LEU A 60 4.91 -15.92 -13.30
C LEU A 60 4.78 -16.57 -14.68
N LYS A 61 5.89 -17.04 -15.27
CA LYS A 61 5.87 -17.75 -16.56
C LYS A 61 4.98 -19.00 -16.51
N ARG A 62 5.07 -19.77 -15.42
CA ARG A 62 4.25 -20.98 -15.26
C ARG A 62 2.78 -20.65 -15.04
N PHE A 63 2.46 -19.61 -14.29
CA PHE A 63 1.08 -19.24 -14.02
C PHE A 63 0.39 -18.64 -15.26
N LEU A 64 1.11 -17.81 -16.01
CA LEU A 64 0.56 -17.09 -17.16
C LEU A 64 0.61 -17.89 -18.46
N SER A 65 1.19 -19.09 -18.48
CA SER A 65 1.24 -19.94 -19.69
C SER A 65 -0.14 -20.30 -20.23
N ASP A 66 -1.12 -20.37 -19.35
CA ASP A 66 -2.49 -20.75 -19.68
C ASP A 66 -3.37 -19.52 -20.03
N ASN A 67 -2.77 -18.34 -20.13
CA ASN A 67 -3.43 -17.04 -20.39
C ASN A 67 -4.69 -16.82 -19.54
N PRO A 68 -4.57 -16.87 -18.20
CA PRO A 68 -5.72 -16.63 -17.32
C PRO A 68 -6.24 -15.20 -17.52
N ALA A 69 -7.56 -15.05 -17.48
CA ALA A 69 -8.18 -13.73 -17.47
C ALA A 69 -7.88 -13.05 -16.13
N LEU A 70 -7.02 -12.03 -16.17
CA LEU A 70 -6.64 -11.21 -15.03
C LEU A 70 -6.95 -9.75 -15.32
N ASP A 71 -7.58 -9.08 -14.36
CA ASP A 71 -7.78 -7.64 -14.40
C ASP A 71 -6.51 -6.91 -13.95
N TYR A 72 -5.72 -7.49 -13.03
CA TYR A 72 -4.46 -6.92 -12.54
C TYR A 72 -3.45 -7.98 -12.11
N ILE A 73 -2.16 -7.69 -12.26
CA ILE A 73 -1.08 -8.27 -11.43
C ILE A 73 -0.73 -7.26 -10.34
N THR A 74 -0.63 -7.71 -9.09
CA THR A 74 -0.49 -6.80 -7.96
C THR A 74 0.71 -7.18 -7.09
N PHE A 75 1.61 -6.22 -6.84
CA PHE A 75 2.59 -6.33 -5.77
C PHE A 75 1.90 -6.02 -4.44
N SER A 76 1.70 -7.05 -3.62
CA SER A 76 1.03 -7.01 -2.33
C SER A 76 1.34 -8.31 -1.57
N GLY A 77 0.70 -8.56 -0.44
CA GLY A 77 0.88 -9.82 0.29
C GLY A 77 1.15 -9.56 1.75
N SER A 78 2.19 -10.20 2.28
CA SER A 78 2.36 -10.32 3.73
C SER A 78 3.29 -9.27 4.36
N GLY A 79 3.80 -8.31 3.60
CA GLY A 79 4.68 -7.25 4.10
C GLY A 79 4.74 -6.04 3.16
N GLU A 80 5.80 -5.24 3.27
CA GLU A 80 6.00 -4.06 2.42
C GLU A 80 6.78 -4.42 1.14
N PRO A 81 6.14 -4.45 -0.05
CA PRO A 81 6.80 -4.90 -1.27
C PRO A 81 7.99 -4.02 -1.69
N THR A 82 7.99 -2.71 -1.39
CA THR A 82 9.11 -1.82 -1.78
C THR A 82 10.42 -2.11 -1.03
N LEU A 83 10.38 -2.95 0.01
CA LEU A 83 11.60 -3.46 0.67
C LEU A 83 12.36 -4.46 -0.20
N ASN A 84 11.72 -5.10 -1.18
CA ASN A 84 12.43 -5.96 -2.11
C ASN A 84 13.17 -5.10 -3.15
N SER A 85 14.49 -5.26 -3.24
CA SER A 85 15.33 -4.50 -4.18
C SER A 85 15.08 -4.84 -5.65
N CYS A 86 14.45 -5.98 -5.94
CA CYS A 86 14.16 -6.44 -7.30
C CYS A 86 12.77 -6.01 -7.80
N ILE A 87 11.98 -5.26 -7.03
CA ILE A 87 10.61 -4.86 -7.40
C ILE A 87 10.54 -4.21 -8.80
N GLY A 88 11.49 -3.32 -9.11
CA GLY A 88 11.53 -2.63 -10.41
C GLY A 88 11.89 -3.55 -11.57
N ASP A 89 12.80 -4.51 -11.36
CA ASP A 89 13.15 -5.50 -12.39
C ASP A 89 11.98 -6.45 -12.68
N ILE A 90 11.23 -6.84 -11.65
CA ILE A 90 10.04 -7.67 -11.79
C ILE A 90 8.94 -6.90 -12.52
N LEU A 91 8.70 -5.63 -12.15
CA LEU A 91 7.74 -4.76 -12.83
C LEU A 91 8.07 -4.64 -14.31
N LYS A 92 9.33 -4.29 -14.62
CA LYS A 92 9.81 -4.16 -16.00
C LYS A 92 9.62 -5.45 -16.78
N TYR A 93 9.93 -6.60 -16.17
CA TYR A 93 9.69 -7.90 -16.81
C TYR A 93 8.21 -8.10 -17.13
N ILE A 94 7.30 -7.82 -16.20
CA ILE A 94 5.85 -7.96 -16.43
C ILE A 94 5.40 -7.04 -17.56
N LYS A 95 5.76 -5.75 -17.51
CA LYS A 95 5.38 -4.77 -18.54
C LYS A 95 5.92 -5.13 -19.94
N GLN A 96 7.07 -5.79 -20.02
CA GLN A 96 7.66 -6.23 -21.29
C GLN A 96 7.03 -7.51 -21.87
N ASN A 97 6.67 -8.47 -21.01
CA ASN A 97 6.24 -9.81 -21.45
C ASN A 97 4.72 -10.00 -21.42
N TYR A 98 4.01 -9.22 -20.61
CA TYR A 98 2.56 -9.25 -20.43
C TYR A 98 1.98 -7.82 -20.45
N PRO A 99 2.22 -7.03 -21.51
CA PRO A 99 1.90 -5.61 -21.55
C PRO A 99 0.40 -5.31 -21.40
N ASP A 100 -0.46 -6.27 -21.74
CA ASP A 100 -1.92 -6.12 -21.70
C ASP A 100 -2.52 -6.27 -20.30
N ILE A 101 -1.75 -6.75 -19.31
CA ILE A 101 -2.19 -6.90 -17.93
C ILE A 101 -1.65 -5.73 -17.10
N PRO A 102 -2.51 -4.86 -16.56
CA PRO A 102 -2.04 -3.73 -15.77
C PRO A 102 -1.45 -4.21 -14.44
N VAL A 103 -0.47 -3.45 -13.94
CA VAL A 103 0.24 -3.74 -12.71
C VAL A 103 -0.12 -2.72 -11.64
N ALA A 104 -0.56 -3.22 -10.47
CA ALA A 104 -0.82 -2.43 -9.29
C ALA A 104 0.25 -2.64 -8.21
N VAL A 105 0.56 -1.60 -7.43
CA VAL A 105 1.46 -1.68 -6.27
C VAL A 105 0.74 -1.21 -5.02
N LEU A 106 0.51 -2.10 -4.06
CA LEU A 106 0.04 -1.72 -2.73
C LEU A 106 1.28 -1.47 -1.86
N THR A 107 1.38 -0.29 -1.28
CA THR A 107 2.54 0.08 -0.46
C THR A 107 2.09 0.91 0.74
N ASN A 108 2.80 0.78 1.85
CA ASN A 108 2.64 1.68 2.98
C ASN A 108 3.29 3.05 2.73
N GLY A 109 3.97 3.25 1.60
CA GLY A 109 4.50 4.53 1.15
C GLY A 109 5.69 5.09 1.92
N THR A 110 6.09 4.51 3.05
CA THR A 110 7.14 5.08 3.93
C THR A 110 8.53 5.13 3.30
N LEU A 111 8.79 4.29 2.29
CA LEU A 111 10.05 4.29 1.56
C LEU A 111 10.08 5.26 0.37
N LEU A 112 8.97 5.93 0.05
CA LEU A 112 8.90 6.83 -1.10
C LEU A 112 9.71 8.13 -0.94
N ASN A 113 10.29 8.39 0.24
CA ASN A 113 11.28 9.46 0.39
C ASN A 113 12.59 9.13 -0.36
N ASP A 114 12.88 7.83 -0.57
CA ASP A 114 13.99 7.38 -1.40
C ASP A 114 13.65 7.48 -2.89
N LYS A 115 14.41 8.29 -3.62
CA LYS A 115 14.25 8.50 -5.06
C LYS A 115 14.39 7.21 -5.86
N GLN A 116 15.27 6.30 -5.44
CA GLN A 116 15.45 5.03 -6.13
C GLN A 116 14.18 4.18 -6.06
N VAL A 117 13.57 4.09 -4.86
CA VAL A 117 12.30 3.36 -4.67
C VAL A 117 11.21 3.92 -5.56
N ARG A 118 11.10 5.25 -5.63
CA ARG A 118 10.13 5.91 -6.52
C ARG A 118 10.34 5.51 -7.97
N TRP A 119 11.57 5.60 -8.47
CA TRP A 119 11.93 5.24 -9.85
C TRP A 119 11.59 3.80 -10.20
N GLU A 120 11.80 2.87 -9.27
CA GLU A 120 11.56 1.44 -9.51
C GLU A 120 10.07 1.08 -9.65
N ILE A 121 9.14 1.95 -9.24
CA ILE A 121 7.69 1.71 -9.36
C ILE A 121 6.98 2.66 -10.33
N LEU A 122 7.70 3.53 -11.05
CA LEU A 122 7.09 4.52 -11.95
C LEU A 122 6.31 3.90 -13.11
N ASP A 123 6.70 2.70 -13.55
CA ASP A 123 6.07 2.00 -14.68
C ASP A 123 4.78 1.25 -14.29
N ALA A 124 4.37 1.30 -13.02
CA ALA A 124 3.12 0.69 -12.56
C ALA A 124 1.92 1.48 -13.10
N ASP A 125 0.84 0.79 -13.44
CA ASP A 125 -0.37 1.43 -13.97
C ASP A 125 -1.21 2.08 -12.86
N LEU A 126 -1.10 1.53 -11.65
CA LEU A 126 -1.78 2.01 -10.45
C LEU A 126 -0.89 1.82 -9.20
N VAL A 127 -0.82 2.83 -8.34
CA VAL A 127 -0.19 2.72 -7.03
C VAL A 127 -1.20 3.06 -5.94
N LEU A 128 -1.27 2.21 -4.93
CA LEU A 128 -2.14 2.34 -3.77
C LEU A 128 -1.28 2.55 -2.52
N PRO A 129 -0.81 3.78 -2.26
CA PRO A 129 -0.17 4.08 -0.99
C PRO A 129 -1.23 4.16 0.12
N SER A 130 -0.93 3.61 1.30
CA SER A 130 -1.71 3.91 2.51
C SER A 130 -1.26 5.24 3.13
N LEU A 131 -2.14 5.96 3.84
CA LEU A 131 -1.82 7.11 4.69
C LEU A 131 -2.94 7.32 5.74
N ASP A 132 -2.85 6.64 6.87
CA ASP A 132 -3.91 6.67 7.90
C ASP A 132 -3.76 7.82 8.90
N VAL A 133 -2.63 8.51 8.87
CA VAL A 133 -2.22 9.52 9.88
C VAL A 133 -1.42 10.63 9.24
N ALA A 134 -1.47 11.81 9.86
CA ALA A 134 -0.67 12.97 9.46
C ALA A 134 0.00 13.71 10.63
N SER A 135 0.03 13.09 11.82
CA SER A 135 0.74 13.59 13.00
C SER A 135 1.73 12.54 13.51
N ASP A 136 2.86 12.97 14.09
CA ASP A 136 3.86 12.03 14.63
C ASP A 136 3.27 11.20 15.77
N LEU A 137 2.46 11.82 16.64
CA LEU A 137 1.79 11.12 17.73
C LEU A 137 0.93 9.96 17.21
N SER A 138 0.07 10.21 16.22
CA SER A 138 -0.78 9.18 15.62
C SER A 138 0.04 8.15 14.84
N PHE A 139 1.11 8.57 14.16
CA PHE A 139 2.05 7.67 13.46
C PHE A 139 2.74 6.68 14.39
N ARG A 140 3.26 7.14 15.53
CA ARG A 140 3.86 6.27 16.56
C ARG A 140 2.83 5.38 17.24
N LYS A 141 1.61 5.88 17.47
CA LYS A 141 0.54 5.13 18.14
C LYS A 141 -0.04 4.02 17.25
N ILE A 142 -0.31 4.33 15.98
CA ILE A 142 -1.07 3.49 15.04
C ILE A 142 -0.14 2.66 14.15
N ASN A 143 0.73 3.31 13.39
CA ASN A 143 1.57 2.64 12.40
C ASN A 143 2.85 2.04 13.01
N ARG A 144 3.30 2.55 14.18
CA ARG A 144 4.47 2.07 14.92
C ARG A 144 5.68 1.85 13.99
N PRO A 145 6.16 2.92 13.34
CA PRO A 145 7.16 2.84 12.28
C PRO A 145 8.53 2.44 12.83
N PHE A 146 9.41 1.98 11.94
CA PHE A 146 10.84 1.88 12.24
C PHE A 146 11.39 3.21 12.78
N ASN A 147 12.29 3.16 13.76
CA ASN A 147 12.63 4.31 14.60
C ASN A 147 13.10 5.56 13.83
N SER A 148 13.86 5.38 12.74
CA SER A 148 14.38 6.50 11.94
C SER A 148 13.36 7.14 11.00
N LEU A 149 12.20 6.51 10.79
CA LEU A 149 11.13 7.10 9.99
C LEU A 149 10.39 8.16 10.82
N ASN A 150 10.05 9.27 10.18
CA ASN A 150 9.22 10.33 10.75
C ASN A 150 8.10 10.69 9.77
N ILE A 151 7.05 11.33 10.29
CA ILE A 151 5.84 11.62 9.52
C ILE A 151 6.08 12.64 8.39
N GLU A 152 7.02 13.57 8.58
CA GLU A 152 7.32 14.62 7.59
C GLU A 152 7.96 14.03 6.34
N ASP A 153 9.01 13.21 6.50
CA ASP A 153 9.69 12.51 5.40
C ASP A 153 8.74 11.56 4.66
N TYR A 154 7.87 10.89 5.40
CA TYR A 154 6.86 10.00 4.82
C TYR A 154 5.88 10.77 3.91
N ILE A 155 5.31 11.87 4.41
CA ILE A 155 4.41 12.73 3.63
C ILE A 155 5.15 13.35 2.44
N ASN A 156 6.39 13.80 2.65
CA ASN A 156 7.22 14.38 1.59
C ASN A 156 7.48 13.36 0.48
N GLY A 157 7.81 12.11 0.83
CA GLY A 157 8.00 11.03 -0.14
C GLY A 157 6.78 10.80 -1.03
N LEU A 158 5.57 10.81 -0.45
CA LEU A 158 4.32 10.72 -1.22
C LEU A 158 4.12 11.93 -2.16
N CYS A 159 4.45 13.13 -1.68
CA CYS A 159 4.34 14.35 -2.50
C CYS A 159 5.34 14.35 -3.66
N GLU A 160 6.59 13.95 -3.43
CA GLU A 160 7.59 13.80 -4.49
C GLU A 160 7.21 12.70 -5.47
N PHE A 161 6.66 11.58 -4.98
CA PHE A 161 6.17 10.51 -5.84
C PHE A 161 5.06 10.98 -6.78
N ARG A 162 4.06 11.75 -6.31
CA ARG A 162 3.04 12.32 -7.20
C ARG A 162 3.63 13.17 -8.32
N LYS A 163 4.70 13.95 -8.05
CA LYS A 163 5.33 14.83 -9.06
C LYS A 163 5.97 14.03 -10.18
N GLU A 164 6.55 12.88 -9.83
CA GLU A 164 7.27 12.00 -10.77
C GLU A 164 6.31 11.03 -11.47
N TYR A 165 5.34 10.49 -10.74
CA TYR A 165 4.43 9.45 -11.20
C TYR A 165 3.23 9.99 -11.98
N GLN A 166 3.06 9.48 -13.21
CA GLN A 166 1.99 9.90 -14.12
C GLN A 166 0.79 8.95 -14.14
N GLY A 167 0.89 7.79 -13.50
CA GLY A 167 -0.24 6.87 -13.36
C GLY A 167 -1.23 7.33 -12.29
N LYS A 168 -2.13 6.41 -11.92
CA LYS A 168 -3.20 6.68 -10.95
C LYS A 168 -2.73 6.40 -9.53
N ILE A 169 -3.06 7.30 -8.61
CA ILE A 169 -2.86 7.10 -7.17
C ILE A 169 -4.22 6.93 -6.50
N TRP A 170 -4.47 5.75 -5.92
CA TRP A 170 -5.60 5.53 -5.03
C TRP A 170 -5.10 5.47 -3.59
N LEU A 171 -5.21 6.59 -2.89
CA LEU A 171 -4.70 6.73 -1.53
C LEU A 171 -5.62 6.00 -0.55
N GLU A 172 -5.11 4.98 0.13
CA GLU A 172 -5.87 4.25 1.13
C GLU A 172 -5.80 4.95 2.49
N VAL A 173 -6.95 5.17 3.11
CA VAL A 173 -7.05 5.80 4.44
C VAL A 173 -7.95 4.94 5.31
N LEU A 174 -7.38 4.28 6.32
CA LEU A 174 -8.14 3.44 7.24
C LEU A 174 -8.49 4.21 8.54
N ILE A 175 -9.78 4.39 8.80
CA ILE A 175 -10.27 5.03 10.03
C ILE A 175 -10.45 4.01 11.15
N ILE A 176 -9.88 4.32 12.30
CA ILE A 176 -10.01 3.56 13.55
C ILE A 176 -10.58 4.52 14.60
N PRO A 177 -11.84 4.34 15.02
CA PRO A 177 -12.48 5.19 15.99
C PRO A 177 -11.69 5.29 17.31
N GLY A 178 -11.44 6.52 17.77
CA GLY A 178 -10.65 6.82 18.96
C GLY A 178 -9.13 6.83 18.74
N TYR A 179 -8.67 6.62 17.50
CA TYR A 179 -7.25 6.62 17.16
C TYR A 179 -6.87 7.72 16.16
N ASN A 180 -7.59 7.85 15.04
CA ASN A 180 -7.30 8.84 13.98
C ASN A 180 -8.56 9.56 13.43
N ASN A 181 -9.65 9.58 14.19
CA ASN A 181 -10.91 10.24 13.81
C ASN A 181 -11.17 11.55 14.58
N SER A 182 -10.16 12.11 15.27
CA SER A 182 -10.30 13.43 15.90
C SER A 182 -10.39 14.53 14.82
N LYS A 183 -11.02 15.67 15.14
CA LYS A 183 -11.12 16.78 14.17
C LYS A 183 -9.74 17.28 13.75
N GLU A 184 -8.77 17.24 14.66
CA GLU A 184 -7.38 17.62 14.42
C GLU A 184 -6.69 16.64 13.45
N ASP A 185 -6.80 15.33 13.68
CA ASP A 185 -6.24 14.31 12.77
C ASP A 185 -6.86 14.41 11.37
N LEU A 186 -8.18 14.54 11.30
CA LEU A 186 -8.90 14.66 10.03
C LEU A 186 -8.51 15.94 9.27
N LYS A 187 -8.28 17.05 9.98
CA LYS A 187 -7.80 18.30 9.37
C LYS A 187 -6.40 18.13 8.78
N LEU A 188 -5.47 17.52 9.53
CA LEU A 188 -4.10 17.27 9.05
C LEU A 188 -4.09 16.34 7.83
N LEU A 189 -4.89 15.27 7.84
CA LEU A 189 -5.05 14.39 6.69
C LEU A 189 -5.55 15.15 5.46
N LYS A 190 -6.58 15.98 5.60
CA LYS A 190 -7.09 16.83 4.52
C LYS A 190 -6.02 17.76 3.94
N GLU A 191 -5.19 18.37 4.79
CA GLU A 191 -4.08 19.20 4.34
C GLU A 191 -3.06 18.41 3.51
N VAL A 192 -2.78 17.16 3.90
CA VAL A 192 -1.89 16.27 3.15
C VAL A 192 -2.51 15.79 1.84
N PHE A 193 -3.80 15.45 1.82
CA PHE A 193 -4.50 15.05 0.58
C PHE A 193 -4.41 16.15 -0.49
N ASN A 194 -4.54 17.42 -0.10
CA ASN A 194 -4.40 18.55 -1.02
C ASN A 194 -2.97 18.74 -1.58
N LYS A 195 -1.95 18.23 -0.87
CA LYS A 195 -0.55 18.22 -1.34
C LYS A 195 -0.28 17.05 -2.28
N ILE A 196 -0.73 15.85 -1.90
CA ILE A 196 -0.55 14.62 -2.69
C ILE A 196 -1.40 14.63 -3.96
N LYS A 197 -2.60 15.22 -3.92
CA LYS A 197 -3.58 15.21 -5.03
C LYS A 197 -3.76 13.81 -5.64
N PRO A 198 -4.18 12.81 -4.85
CA PRO A 198 -4.44 11.47 -5.38
C PRO A 198 -5.66 11.50 -6.32
N ASP A 199 -5.74 10.52 -7.21
CA ASP A 199 -6.86 10.36 -8.13
C ASP A 199 -8.13 9.89 -7.39
N SER A 200 -7.97 9.04 -6.38
CA SER A 200 -9.03 8.60 -5.46
C SER A 200 -8.50 8.53 -4.03
N ILE A 201 -9.36 8.80 -3.04
CA ILE A 201 -9.12 8.61 -1.61
C ILE A 201 -10.08 7.52 -1.15
N GLN A 202 -9.55 6.33 -0.88
CA GLN A 202 -10.33 5.17 -0.49
C GLN A 202 -10.47 5.14 1.03
N LEU A 203 -11.62 5.62 1.50
CA LEU A 203 -11.94 5.76 2.91
C LEU A 203 -12.44 4.43 3.45
N ASN A 204 -11.57 3.75 4.20
CA ASN A 204 -11.81 2.40 4.69
C ASN A 204 -11.96 2.36 6.20
N THR A 205 -12.45 1.22 6.67
CA THR A 205 -12.58 0.85 8.08
C THR A 205 -12.12 -0.60 8.25
N LEU A 206 -11.97 -1.04 9.49
CA LEU A 206 -11.64 -2.45 9.77
C LEU A 206 -12.72 -3.39 9.22
N ASP A 207 -12.31 -4.30 8.34
CA ASP A 207 -13.15 -5.40 7.86
C ASP A 207 -12.77 -6.75 8.50
N ARG A 208 -11.60 -6.82 9.13
CA ARG A 208 -11.07 -7.95 9.88
C ARG A 208 -10.53 -7.50 11.23
N PRO A 209 -10.41 -8.41 12.22
CA PRO A 209 -9.76 -8.10 13.48
C PRO A 209 -8.33 -7.61 13.25
N GLY A 210 -7.97 -6.49 13.86
CA GLY A 210 -6.58 -6.01 13.85
C GLY A 210 -5.68 -6.79 14.80
N VAL A 211 -4.46 -6.30 14.98
CA VAL A 211 -3.41 -6.94 15.79
C VAL A 211 -3.69 -6.83 17.29
N ILE A 212 -4.15 -5.66 17.73
CA ILE A 212 -4.41 -5.42 19.15
C ILE A 212 -5.90 -5.63 19.48
N PRO A 213 -6.23 -6.16 20.66
CA PRO A 213 -7.61 -6.36 21.06
C PRO A 213 -8.34 -5.02 21.24
N GLY A 214 -9.64 -5.02 20.96
CA GLY A 214 -10.52 -3.87 21.22
C GLY A 214 -10.54 -2.80 20.14
N LEU A 215 -9.85 -3.00 19.00
CA LEU A 215 -10.07 -2.17 17.83
C LEU A 215 -11.49 -2.36 17.29
N LYS A 216 -12.10 -1.27 16.84
CA LYS A 216 -13.47 -1.24 16.33
C LYS A 216 -13.47 -0.71 14.91
N ALA A 217 -14.37 -1.23 14.08
CA ALA A 217 -14.67 -0.61 12.79
C ALA A 217 -15.46 0.68 13.01
N ALA A 218 -15.09 1.74 12.30
CA ALA A 218 -15.96 2.89 12.07
C ALA A 218 -17.25 2.45 11.37
N GLY A 219 -18.38 3.01 11.81
CA GLY A 219 -19.68 2.77 11.20
C GLY A 219 -19.86 3.56 9.91
N LYS A 220 -20.85 3.17 9.08
CA LYS A 220 -21.14 3.85 7.81
C LYS A 220 -21.40 5.35 7.99
N GLU A 221 -22.23 5.72 8.96
CA GLU A 221 -22.56 7.12 9.25
C GLU A 221 -21.31 7.92 9.68
N GLU A 222 -20.38 7.31 10.42
CA GLU A 222 -19.13 7.95 10.82
C GLU A 222 -18.22 8.21 9.61
N LEU A 223 -18.13 7.25 8.69
CA LEU A 223 -17.37 7.43 7.44
C LEU A 223 -18.01 8.50 6.55
N GLU A 224 -19.34 8.52 6.44
CA GLU A 224 -20.08 9.57 5.71
C GLU A 224 -19.81 10.96 6.31
N GLN A 225 -19.85 11.10 7.63
CA GLN A 225 -19.52 12.36 8.31
C GLN A 225 -18.06 12.80 8.09
N ILE A 226 -17.12 11.86 8.06
CA ILE A 226 -15.71 12.13 7.76
C ILE A 226 -15.54 12.58 6.31
N ALA A 227 -16.19 11.89 5.36
CA ALA A 227 -16.18 12.25 3.96
C ALA A 227 -16.74 13.67 3.75
N ASP A 228 -17.87 14.00 4.39
CA ASP A 228 -18.47 15.33 4.37
C ASP A 228 -17.54 16.40 4.97
N PHE A 229 -16.86 16.08 6.08
CA PHE A 229 -15.88 16.98 6.71
C PHE A 229 -14.70 17.29 5.78
N TRP A 230 -14.20 16.27 5.06
CA TRP A 230 -13.18 16.48 4.04
C TRP A 230 -13.74 17.21 2.82
N GLY A 231 -14.97 16.97 2.41
CA GLY A 231 -15.63 17.68 1.32
C GLY A 231 -14.82 17.63 0.01
N LEU A 232 -14.14 16.50 -0.23
CA LEU A 232 -13.36 16.26 -1.45
C LEU A 232 -14.18 15.38 -2.38
N ALA A 233 -14.23 15.72 -3.66
CA ALA A 233 -15.08 15.05 -4.65
C ALA A 233 -14.60 13.64 -5.03
N ASN A 234 -13.37 13.27 -4.67
CA ASN A 234 -12.72 12.02 -5.05
C ASN A 234 -12.56 11.05 -3.86
N ILE A 235 -13.41 11.18 -2.83
CA ILE A 235 -13.49 10.20 -1.73
C ILE A 235 -14.44 9.09 -2.14
N GLU A 236 -13.99 7.85 -1.96
CA GLU A 236 -14.74 6.61 -2.21
C GLU A 236 -14.90 5.79 -0.93
#